data_AF-A0A2N7S5J7-F1
#
_entry.id   AF-A0A2N7S5J7-F1
#
_cell.length_a   1.000
_cell.length_b   1.000
_cell.length_c   1.000
_cell.angle_alpha   90.00
_cell.angle_beta   90.00
_cell.angle_gamma   90.00
#
_symmetry.space_group_name_H-M   'P 1'
#
loop_
_entity.id
_entity.type
_entity.pdbx_description
1 polymer ?
#
loop_
_entity_poly.entity_id
_entity_poly.type
_entity_poly.pdbx_seq_one_letter_code
_entity_poly.pdbx_strand_id
1 'polypeptide(L)'
;MSLVTPKYSIPYLTPGDKMLDIPAVDKQQSLRIESLLETANVPPGNPDLNDVLARLNQLEALTYQSSGVMTFTNSNFEVYSARQTVGVFRFGKVVYFAGSIRCVTANYLDVTSDRVIGTIPAEFRPAQYFGGVMQGSGTSKFYLRVESDGRVIASRAGTHNNNYWMSTGATWLAA
;
A
#
# COMPACT_ATOMS: atom_id res chain seq x y z
N MET A 1 66.92 42.52 -8.97
CA MET A 1 66.24 41.25 -9.28
C MET A 1 65.36 41.48 -10.50
N SER A 2 65.68 40.85 -11.64
CA SER A 2 64.87 40.94 -12.85
C SER A 2 63.89 39.76 -12.88
N LEU A 3 62.59 40.05 -12.98
CA LEU A 3 61.54 39.06 -13.15
C LEU A 3 61.65 38.45 -14.55
N VAL A 4 62.04 37.18 -14.63
CA VAL A 4 61.99 36.42 -15.88
C VAL A 4 60.54 35.99 -16.09
N THR A 5 59.84 36.63 -17.03
CA THR A 5 58.54 36.13 -17.51
C THR A 5 58.80 34.86 -18.33
N PRO A 6 58.25 33.69 -17.94
CA PRO A 6 58.38 32.50 -18.78
C PRO A 6 57.72 32.77 -20.13
N LYS A 7 58.51 32.67 -21.20
CA LYS A 7 57.99 32.65 -22.57
C LYS A 7 57.33 31.31 -22.81
N TYR A 8 56.01 31.24 -22.68
CA TYR A 8 55.24 30.11 -23.22
C TYR A 8 55.12 30.31 -24.73
N SER A 9 55.87 29.54 -25.51
CA SER A 9 55.60 29.41 -26.94
C SER A 9 54.51 28.36 -27.08
N ILE A 10 53.26 28.79 -27.04
CA ILE A 10 52.15 27.94 -27.49
C ILE A 10 52.25 27.96 -29.01
N PRO A 11 52.62 26.84 -29.67
CA PRO A 11 52.68 26.82 -31.12
C PRO A 11 51.29 27.15 -31.68
N TYR A 12 51.24 28.07 -32.64
CA TYR A 12 50.03 28.32 -33.42
C TYR A 12 49.67 27.02 -34.13
N LEU A 13 48.41 26.60 -34.02
CA LEU A 13 47.91 25.44 -34.76
C LEU A 13 48.08 25.72 -36.25
N THR A 14 48.91 24.91 -36.90
CA THR A 14 49.18 24.95 -38.33
C THR A 14 48.13 24.13 -39.09
N PRO A 15 47.80 24.50 -40.34
CA PRO A 15 46.91 23.70 -41.17
C PRO A 15 47.41 22.25 -41.30
N GLY A 16 46.62 21.29 -40.83
CA GLY A 16 46.99 19.87 -40.70
C GLY A 16 47.18 19.38 -39.26
N ASP A 17 47.19 20.29 -38.28
CA ASP A 17 47.17 19.90 -36.87
C ASP A 17 45.80 19.32 -36.50
N LYS A 18 45.80 18.06 -36.06
CA LYS A 18 44.59 17.29 -35.68
C LYS A 18 43.70 17.98 -34.63
N MET A 19 44.25 18.96 -33.91
CA MET A 19 43.53 19.79 -32.93
C MET A 19 42.55 20.78 -33.59
N LEU A 20 42.79 21.21 -34.83
CA LEU A 20 41.86 22.04 -35.60
C LEU A 20 40.62 21.25 -36.05
N ASP A 21 40.76 19.93 -36.19
CA ASP A 21 39.72 19.04 -36.68
C ASP A 21 38.79 18.54 -35.56
N ILE A 22 39.12 18.76 -34.27
CA ILE A 22 38.34 18.28 -33.12
C ILE A 22 36.85 18.66 -33.21
N PRO A 23 36.46 19.91 -33.51
CA PRO A 23 35.05 20.26 -33.62
C PRO A 23 34.32 19.52 -34.76
N ALA A 24 35.03 19.24 -35.85
CA ALA A 24 34.48 18.50 -36.99
C ALA A 24 34.33 17.00 -36.65
N VAL A 25 35.30 16.44 -35.93
CA VAL A 25 35.26 15.07 -35.41
C VAL A 25 34.12 14.90 -34.40
N ASP A 26 33.97 15.82 -33.45
CA ASP A 26 32.88 15.79 -32.45
C ASP A 26 31.51 15.87 -33.13
N LYS A 27 31.37 16.75 -34.13
CA LYS A 27 30.14 16.86 -34.91
C LYS A 27 29.82 15.57 -35.67
N GLN A 28 30.83 14.95 -36.30
CA GLN A 28 30.64 13.66 -36.97
C GLN A 28 30.27 12.54 -35.99
N GLN A 29 30.86 12.53 -34.79
CA GLN A 29 30.50 11.56 -33.75
C GLN A 29 29.07 11.75 -33.25
N SER A 30 28.63 13.00 -33.03
CA SER A 30 27.24 13.30 -32.64
C SER A 30 26.24 12.81 -33.69
N LEU A 31 26.46 13.12 -34.97
CA LEU A 31 25.60 12.68 -36.07
C LEU A 31 25.59 11.15 -36.22
N ARG A 32 26.74 10.50 -35.95
CA ARG A 32 26.83 9.04 -35.94
C ARG A 32 26.04 8.44 -34.79
N ILE A 33 26.07 9.03 -33.61
CA ILE A 33 25.27 8.58 -32.46
C ILE A 33 23.77 8.75 -32.75
N GLU A 34 23.35 9.89 -33.30
CA GLU A 34 21.96 10.15 -33.69
C GLU A 34 21.45 9.14 -34.72
N SER A 35 22.21 8.88 -35.79
CA SER A 35 21.84 7.87 -36.79
C SER A 35 21.84 6.44 -36.24
N LEU A 36 22.72 6.12 -35.29
CA LEU A 36 22.73 4.82 -34.60
C LEU A 36 21.50 4.67 -33.68
N LEU A 37 21.03 5.75 -33.07
CA LEU A 37 19.81 5.74 -32.24
C LEU A 37 18.55 5.64 -33.10
N GLU A 38 18.51 6.27 -34.28
CA GLU A 38 17.40 6.14 -35.23
C GLU A 38 17.31 4.74 -35.85
N THR A 39 18.44 4.06 -35.99
CA THR A 39 18.52 2.70 -36.54
C THR A 39 18.63 1.61 -35.47
N ALA A 40 18.66 2.00 -34.20
CA ALA A 40 18.66 1.07 -33.07
C ALA A 40 17.34 0.32 -33.04
N ASN A 41 17.32 -0.85 -33.65
CA ASN A 41 16.25 -1.82 -33.46
C ASN A 41 16.27 -2.24 -32.00
N VAL A 42 15.32 -1.75 -31.21
CA VAL A 42 15.03 -2.33 -29.89
C VAL A 42 14.80 -3.83 -30.14
N PRO A 43 15.56 -4.74 -29.50
CA PRO A 43 15.48 -6.17 -29.77
C PRO A 43 14.01 -6.64 -29.71
N PRO A 44 13.54 -7.42 -30.71
CA PRO A 44 12.20 -8.00 -30.67
C PRO A 44 12.05 -8.82 -29.38
N GLY A 45 11.10 -8.44 -28.52
CA GLY A 45 10.87 -9.09 -27.23
C GLY A 45 11.24 -8.25 -26.00
N ASN A 46 11.85 -7.07 -26.17
CA ASN A 46 11.85 -6.08 -25.09
C ASN A 46 10.44 -5.49 -24.94
N PRO A 47 9.82 -5.58 -23.76
CA PRO A 47 8.52 -4.98 -23.52
C PRO A 47 8.60 -3.47 -23.76
N ASP A 48 7.57 -2.90 -24.40
CA ASP A 48 7.40 -1.45 -24.49
C ASP A 48 7.57 -0.85 -23.10
N LEU A 49 8.26 0.29 -22.99
CA LEU A 49 8.43 1.00 -21.72
C LEU A 49 7.07 1.23 -21.03
N ASN A 50 6.02 1.48 -21.81
CA ASN A 50 4.66 1.62 -21.29
C ASN A 50 4.12 0.32 -20.67
N ASP A 51 4.45 -0.84 -21.24
CA ASP A 51 4.08 -2.16 -20.72
C ASP A 51 4.84 -2.47 -19.42
N VAL A 52 6.14 -2.16 -19.36
CA VAL A 52 6.93 -2.28 -18.12
C VAL A 52 6.36 -1.42 -17.01
N LEU A 53 6.06 -0.15 -17.30
CA LEU A 53 5.46 0.77 -16.33
C LEU A 53 4.07 0.30 -15.88
N ALA A 54 3.24 -0.21 -16.80
CA ALA A 54 1.93 -0.75 -16.46
C ALA A 54 2.05 -1.96 -15.52
N ARG A 55 2.98 -2.89 -15.79
CA ARG A 55 3.23 -4.05 -14.93
C ARG A 55 3.79 -3.66 -13.57
N LEU A 56 4.68 -2.67 -13.52
CA LEU A 56 5.23 -2.15 -12.27
C LEU A 56 4.13 -1.55 -11.39
N ASN A 57 3.27 -0.71 -11.97
CA ASN A 57 2.11 -0.12 -11.27
C ASN A 57 1.14 -1.21 -10.76
N GLN A 58 0.92 -2.28 -11.53
CA GLN A 58 0.11 -3.42 -11.09
C GLN A 58 0.76 -4.17 -9.92
N LEU A 59 2.08 -4.37 -9.96
CA LEU A 59 2.84 -5.02 -8.88
C LEU A 59 2.85 -4.17 -7.60
N GLU A 60 3.01 -2.86 -7.71
CA GLU A 60 2.90 -1.94 -6.58
C GLU A 60 1.50 -2.01 -5.97
N ALA A 61 0.44 -2.02 -6.80
CA ALA A 61 -0.93 -2.16 -6.32
C ALA A 61 -1.20 -3.52 -5.63
N LEU A 62 -0.49 -4.59 -6.03
CA LEU A 62 -0.61 -5.92 -5.42
C LEU A 62 0.23 -6.08 -4.15
N THR A 63 1.31 -5.31 -4.01
CA THR A 63 2.23 -5.39 -2.86
C THR A 63 2.02 -4.28 -1.84
N TYR A 64 1.19 -3.28 -2.15
CA TYR A 64 0.87 -2.18 -1.24
C TYR A 64 0.40 -2.68 0.13
N GLN A 65 1.07 -2.22 1.19
CA GLN A 65 0.71 -2.55 2.56
C GLN A 65 0.31 -1.29 3.32
N SER A 66 -0.82 -1.37 4.03
CA SER A 66 -1.29 -0.31 4.91
C SER A 66 -2.07 -0.90 6.07
N SER A 67 -2.20 -0.14 7.15
CA SER A 67 -2.98 -0.54 8.32
C SER A 67 -3.79 0.63 8.86
N GLY A 68 -4.89 0.29 9.53
CA GLY A 68 -5.78 1.23 10.18
C GLY A 68 -6.33 0.63 11.46
N VAL A 69 -6.91 1.48 12.31
CA VAL A 69 -7.52 1.06 13.57
C VAL A 69 -9.02 1.30 13.49
N MET A 70 -9.81 0.30 13.86
CA MET A 70 -11.24 0.45 14.03
C MET A 70 -11.53 1.41 15.17
N THR A 71 -12.47 2.32 14.97
CA THR A 71 -12.92 3.24 16.02
C THR A 71 -14.18 2.69 16.69
N PHE A 72 -14.16 2.54 18.02
CA PHE A 72 -15.37 2.20 18.79
C PHE A 72 -16.31 3.40 18.85
N THR A 73 -17.59 3.18 18.55
CA THR A 73 -18.63 4.22 18.63
C THR A 73 -19.67 3.92 19.71
N ASN A 74 -19.52 2.80 20.41
CA ASN A 74 -20.45 2.33 21.44
C ASN A 74 -19.67 1.93 22.68
N SER A 75 -19.98 2.56 23.81
CA SER A 75 -19.31 2.36 25.10
C SER A 75 -19.51 0.99 25.74
N ASN A 76 -20.45 0.18 25.22
CA ASN A 76 -20.60 -1.21 25.65
C ASN A 76 -19.54 -2.14 25.03
N PHE A 77 -18.67 -1.62 24.17
CA PHE A 77 -17.59 -2.36 23.56
C PHE A 77 -16.26 -1.64 23.71
N GLU A 78 -15.21 -2.41 23.94
CA GLU A 78 -13.84 -1.92 23.98
C GLU A 78 -12.87 -3.03 23.60
N VAL A 79 -11.59 -2.68 23.47
CA VAL A 79 -10.53 -3.67 23.24
C VAL A 79 -10.48 -4.65 24.41
N TYR A 80 -10.35 -5.94 24.11
CA TYR A 80 -10.35 -6.99 25.13
C TYR A 80 -9.23 -6.85 26.17
N SER A 81 -8.03 -6.44 25.72
CA SER A 81 -6.86 -6.21 26.58
C SER A 81 -6.09 -4.96 26.18
N ALA A 82 -5.45 -4.30 27.16
CA ALA A 82 -4.75 -3.03 26.97
C ALA A 82 -3.56 -3.07 26.00
N ARG A 83 -3.10 -4.27 25.59
CA ARG A 83 -1.98 -4.47 24.65
C ARG A 83 -2.43 -4.88 23.25
N GLN A 84 -3.73 -4.98 23.01
CA GLN A 84 -4.28 -5.33 21.71
C GLN A 84 -4.78 -4.08 20.99
N THR A 85 -4.88 -4.18 19.68
CA THR A 85 -5.61 -3.24 18.85
C THR A 85 -6.63 -4.02 18.03
N VAL A 86 -7.71 -3.35 17.67
CA VAL A 86 -8.69 -3.88 16.73
C VAL A 86 -8.41 -3.19 15.41
N GLY A 87 -7.65 -3.87 14.57
CA GLY A 87 -6.99 -3.30 13.41
C GLY A 87 -7.46 -3.91 12.11
N VAL A 88 -7.32 -3.14 11.04
CA VAL A 88 -7.47 -3.58 9.66
C VAL A 88 -6.12 -3.47 8.97
N PHE A 89 -5.78 -4.49 8.18
CA PHE A 89 -4.51 -4.60 7.49
C PHE A 89 -4.80 -4.90 6.03
N ARG A 90 -4.27 -4.08 5.12
CA ARG A 90 -4.37 -4.30 3.69
C ARG A 90 -3.06 -4.83 3.15
N PHE A 91 -3.15 -5.88 2.35
CA PHE A 91 -2.07 -6.43 1.54
C PHE A 91 -2.57 -6.52 0.09
N GLY A 92 -2.13 -5.58 -0.75
CA GLY A 92 -2.65 -5.38 -2.08
C GLY A 92 -4.16 -5.12 -2.07
N LYS A 93 -4.92 -6.05 -2.67
CA LYS A 93 -6.39 -5.98 -2.75
C LYS A 93 -7.12 -6.68 -1.60
N VAL A 94 -6.42 -7.32 -0.68
CA VAL A 94 -7.04 -8.07 0.42
C VAL A 94 -6.95 -7.25 1.71
N VAL A 95 -8.07 -7.13 2.42
CA VAL A 95 -8.14 -6.51 3.75
C VAL A 95 -8.43 -7.60 4.78
N TYR A 96 -7.62 -7.64 5.82
CA TYR A 96 -7.77 -8.50 6.98
C TYR A 96 -8.20 -7.65 8.18
N PHE A 97 -9.30 -8.05 8.84
CA PHE A 97 -9.76 -7.46 10.07
C PHE A 97 -9.42 -8.38 11.24
N ALA A 98 -8.70 -7.84 12.22
CA ALA A 98 -8.13 -8.62 13.30
C ALA A 98 -8.22 -7.89 14.63
N GLY A 99 -8.36 -8.68 15.70
CA GLY A 99 -8.42 -8.14 17.04
C GLY A 99 -9.34 -8.96 17.93
N SER A 100 -9.45 -8.46 19.15
CA SER A 100 -10.33 -9.00 20.17
C SER A 100 -11.05 -7.85 20.85
N ILE A 101 -12.37 -7.97 20.89
CA ILE A 101 -13.28 -7.02 21.51
C ILE A 101 -13.85 -7.67 22.76
N ARG A 102 -14.17 -6.87 23.78
CA ARG A 102 -15.09 -7.28 24.84
C ARG A 102 -16.38 -6.49 24.77
N CYS A 103 -17.50 -7.17 25.01
CA CYS A 103 -18.72 -6.52 25.43
C CYS A 103 -18.71 -6.37 26.96
N VAL A 104 -18.70 -5.14 27.46
CA VAL A 104 -18.55 -4.87 28.90
C VAL A 104 -19.85 -5.04 29.68
N THR A 105 -20.99 -4.97 28.98
CA THR A 105 -22.33 -5.06 29.58
C THR A 105 -22.92 -6.44 29.35
N ALA A 106 -23.31 -7.11 30.43
CA ALA A 106 -23.93 -8.43 30.36
C ALA A 106 -25.21 -8.41 29.52
N ASN A 107 -25.39 -9.43 28.67
CA ASN A 107 -26.56 -9.59 27.80
C ASN A 107 -26.88 -8.42 26.85
N TYR A 108 -25.96 -7.48 26.63
CA TYR A 108 -26.19 -6.36 25.71
C TYR A 108 -26.26 -6.82 24.24
N LEU A 109 -25.48 -7.86 23.93
CA LEU A 109 -25.45 -8.52 22.63
C LEU A 109 -26.37 -9.76 22.60
N ASP A 110 -27.67 -9.54 22.73
CA ASP A 110 -28.66 -10.62 22.82
C ASP A 110 -28.97 -11.29 21.46
N VAL A 111 -29.98 -12.17 21.45
CA VAL A 111 -30.43 -12.91 20.26
C VAL A 111 -31.32 -12.09 19.32
N THR A 112 -31.78 -10.91 19.74
CA THR A 112 -32.80 -10.14 19.03
C THR A 112 -32.27 -8.84 18.43
N SER A 113 -31.05 -8.42 18.80
CA SER A 113 -30.56 -7.07 18.48
C SER A 113 -29.25 -7.06 17.69
N ASP A 114 -29.24 -6.27 16.61
CA ASP A 114 -28.02 -5.82 15.95
C ASP A 114 -27.41 -4.63 16.72
N ARG A 115 -26.17 -4.77 17.16
CA ARG A 115 -25.45 -3.73 17.90
C ARG A 115 -24.26 -3.25 17.08
N VAL A 116 -24.26 -1.95 16.77
CA VAL A 116 -23.07 -1.30 16.20
C VAL A 116 -22.01 -1.22 17.28
N ILE A 117 -20.83 -1.76 16.98
CA ILE A 117 -19.64 -1.71 17.81
C ILE A 117 -18.86 -0.43 17.52
N GLY A 118 -18.68 -0.14 16.23
CA GLY A 118 -17.78 0.90 15.75
C GLY A 118 -17.71 0.97 14.23
N THR A 119 -16.65 1.59 13.73
CA THR A 119 -16.46 1.85 12.30
C THR A 119 -15.05 1.54 11.82
N ILE A 120 -14.97 1.00 10.59
CA ILE A 120 -13.74 0.79 9.82
C ILE A 120 -13.40 2.08 9.05
N PRO A 121 -12.11 2.51 9.02
CA PRO A 121 -11.68 3.66 8.23
C PRO A 121 -12.04 3.48 6.74
N ALA A 122 -12.37 4.59 6.07
CA ALA A 122 -12.99 4.60 4.75
C ALA A 122 -12.21 3.80 3.71
N GLU A 123 -10.89 3.95 3.75
CA GLU A 123 -9.96 3.32 2.85
C GLU A 123 -9.91 1.81 3.00
N PHE A 124 -10.36 1.19 4.11
CA PHE A 124 -10.34 -0.27 4.34
C PHE A 124 -11.71 -0.95 4.22
N ARG A 125 -12.78 -0.20 3.94
CA ARG A 125 -14.14 -0.73 3.90
C ARG A 125 -14.31 -1.79 2.80
N PRO A 126 -15.19 -2.79 3.00
CA PRO A 126 -15.45 -3.77 1.97
C PRO A 126 -16.38 -3.18 0.89
N ALA A 127 -16.21 -3.59 -0.37
CA ALA A 127 -17.08 -3.15 -1.47
C ALA A 127 -18.54 -3.61 -1.29
N GLN A 128 -18.71 -4.79 -0.69
CA GLN A 128 -19.99 -5.40 -0.33
C GLN A 128 -19.94 -5.78 1.15
N TYR A 129 -21.08 -5.92 1.82
CA TYR A 129 -21.03 -6.30 3.22
C TYR A 129 -20.34 -7.66 3.40
N PHE A 130 -19.54 -7.80 4.46
CA PHE A 130 -19.03 -9.07 4.95
C PHE A 130 -19.89 -9.53 6.13
N GLY A 131 -20.20 -10.83 6.21
CA GLY A 131 -20.91 -11.40 7.37
C GLY A 131 -20.48 -12.82 7.66
N GLY A 132 -20.30 -13.15 8.94
CA GLY A 132 -19.86 -14.48 9.36
C GLY A 132 -20.16 -14.78 10.83
N VAL A 133 -20.30 -16.07 11.13
CA VAL A 133 -20.41 -16.54 12.52
C VAL A 133 -19.02 -16.66 13.11
N MET A 134 -18.78 -15.92 14.19
CA MET A 134 -17.51 -15.86 14.91
C MET A 134 -17.61 -16.56 16.26
N GLN A 135 -16.46 -16.98 16.79
CA GLN A 135 -16.38 -17.51 18.14
C GLN A 135 -16.17 -16.37 19.15
N GLY A 136 -16.96 -16.40 20.21
CA GLY A 136 -16.73 -15.59 21.41
C GLY A 136 -16.34 -16.47 22.61
N SER A 137 -16.59 -16.00 23.83
CA SER A 137 -16.15 -16.71 25.05
C SER A 137 -16.59 -18.18 25.06
N GLY A 138 -15.66 -19.09 25.38
CA GLY A 138 -15.91 -20.52 25.46
C GLY A 138 -16.41 -21.09 24.12
N THR A 139 -17.59 -21.69 24.15
CA THR A 139 -18.27 -22.26 22.96
C THR A 139 -19.28 -21.32 22.33
N SER A 140 -19.54 -20.14 22.92
CA SER A 140 -20.52 -19.19 22.41
C SER A 140 -20.13 -18.67 21.03
N LYS A 141 -21.13 -18.45 20.19
CA LYS A 141 -20.99 -17.90 18.85
C LYS A 141 -21.77 -16.60 18.76
N PHE A 142 -21.32 -15.70 17.91
CA PHE A 142 -22.05 -14.49 17.56
C PHE A 142 -21.90 -14.23 16.06
N TYR A 143 -22.80 -13.46 15.50
CA TYR A 143 -22.71 -13.02 14.11
C TYR A 143 -21.98 -11.68 14.04
N LEU A 144 -20.90 -11.61 13.27
CA LEU A 144 -20.17 -10.37 12.98
C LEU A 144 -20.47 -9.95 11.55
N ARG A 145 -20.73 -8.67 11.35
CA ARG A 145 -20.94 -8.07 10.04
C ARG A 145 -20.17 -6.76 9.91
N VAL A 146 -19.57 -6.56 8.75
CA VAL A 146 -18.94 -5.30 8.36
C VAL A 146 -19.68 -4.80 7.13
N GLU A 147 -20.40 -3.69 7.28
CA GLU A 147 -21.16 -3.06 6.20
C GLU A 147 -20.22 -2.31 5.25
N SER A 148 -20.67 -2.07 4.01
CA SER A 148 -19.90 -1.31 3.01
C SER A 148 -19.69 0.17 3.39
N ASP A 149 -20.55 0.71 4.27
CA ASP A 149 -20.37 2.02 4.91
C ASP A 149 -19.32 2.01 6.04
N GLY A 150 -18.76 0.84 6.35
CA GLY A 150 -17.73 0.64 7.37
C GLY A 150 -18.25 0.33 8.76
N ARG A 151 -19.56 0.31 9.01
CA ARG A 151 -20.10 -0.06 10.33
C ARG A 151 -19.79 -1.52 10.64
N VAL A 152 -19.25 -1.74 11.83
CA VAL A 152 -19.03 -3.09 12.39
C VAL A 152 -20.19 -3.38 13.34
N ILE A 153 -20.93 -4.43 13.04
CA ILE A 153 -22.13 -4.84 13.76
C ILE A 153 -21.91 -6.24 14.31
N ALA A 154 -22.32 -6.47 15.55
CA ALA A 154 -22.48 -7.82 16.07
C ALA A 154 -23.93 -8.09 16.47
N SER A 155 -24.32 -9.36 16.44
CA SER A 155 -25.58 -9.84 17.00
C SER A 155 -25.52 -11.30 17.42
N ARG A 156 -26.57 -11.78 18.08
CA ARG A 156 -26.83 -13.21 18.31
C ARG A 156 -25.79 -13.92 19.16
N ALA A 157 -25.22 -13.25 20.18
CA ALA A 157 -24.26 -13.88 21.09
C ALA A 157 -24.91 -14.75 22.18
N GLY A 158 -26.24 -14.75 22.28
CA GLY A 158 -26.97 -15.46 23.32
C GLY A 158 -26.80 -14.80 24.70
N THR A 159 -27.06 -15.56 25.76
CA THR A 159 -26.83 -15.12 27.13
C THR A 159 -25.35 -15.15 27.47
N HIS A 160 -24.82 -14.07 28.03
CA HIS A 160 -23.41 -13.93 28.38
C HIS A 160 -23.22 -12.98 29.56
N ASN A 161 -22.16 -13.23 30.32
CA ASN A 161 -21.76 -12.36 31.43
C ASN A 161 -21.21 -11.02 30.92
N ASN A 162 -20.97 -10.12 31.85
CA ASN A 162 -20.12 -8.97 31.58
C ASN A 162 -18.75 -9.44 31.07
N ASN A 163 -18.10 -8.61 30.26
CA ASN A 163 -16.76 -8.88 29.76
C ASN A 163 -16.70 -10.07 28.77
N TYR A 164 -17.73 -10.19 27.92
CA TYR A 164 -17.82 -11.24 26.91
C TYR A 164 -16.80 -11.00 25.79
N TRP A 165 -15.89 -11.96 25.58
CA TRP A 165 -14.85 -11.90 24.54
C TRP A 165 -15.45 -12.18 23.16
N MET A 166 -14.97 -11.44 22.16
CA MET A 166 -15.40 -11.48 20.77
C MET A 166 -14.20 -11.40 19.82
N SER A 167 -14.03 -12.40 18.94
CA SER A 167 -13.00 -12.38 17.89
C SER A 167 -13.45 -11.68 16.61
N THR A 168 -12.59 -10.90 15.97
CA THR A 168 -12.95 -10.12 14.77
C THR A 168 -12.40 -10.65 13.44
N GLY A 169 -11.92 -11.90 13.41
CA GLY A 169 -11.24 -12.49 12.26
C GLY A 169 -12.09 -12.52 10.99
N ALA A 170 -11.90 -11.54 10.11
CA ALA A 170 -12.63 -11.40 8.86
C ALA A 170 -11.70 -10.98 7.72
N THR A 171 -12.07 -11.30 6.48
CA THR A 171 -11.26 -10.99 5.29
C THR A 171 -12.17 -10.66 4.12
N TRP A 172 -11.82 -9.63 3.36
CA TRP A 172 -12.55 -9.21 2.17
C TRP A 172 -11.63 -8.57 1.13
N LEU A 173 -12.17 -8.37 -0.06
CA LEU A 173 -11.52 -7.58 -1.10
C LEU A 173 -11.77 -6.09 -0.84
N ALA A 174 -10.69 -5.31 -0.89
CA ALA A 174 -10.74 -3.86 -0.91
C ALA A 174 -11.68 -3.35 -2.02
N ALA A 175 -12.45 -2.31 -1.70
CA ALA A 175 -13.20 -1.54 -2.69
C ALA A 175 -12.29 -0.76 -3.64
#